data_AF-A0AAW7EDR5-F1
#
_entry.id   AF-A0AAW7EDR5-F1
#
_cell.length_a   1.000
_cell.length_b   1.000
_cell.length_c   1.000
_cell.angle_alpha   90.00
_cell.angle_beta   90.00
_cell.angle_gamma   90.00
#
_symmetry.space_group_name_H-M   'P 1'
#
loop_
_entity.id
_entity.type
_entity.pdbx_description
1 polymer ?
#
loop_
_entity_poly.entity_id
_entity_poly.type
_entity_poly.pdbx_seq_one_letter_code
_entity_poly.pdbx_strand_id
1 'polypeptide(L)'
;MSESAWEEMTCLFAPSLDACVSMLGKILKKMSNKNGISQTEESEFAFLLTNYIKQTLTFREWQRNADGNQRLHFLINIYGAKEDGGEVVLRPFIVNPDELMLTPADVVEFNSQVINVDRQRHPEWFR
;
A
#
# COMPACT_ATOMS: atom_id res chain seq x y z
N MET A 1 -6.28 21.92 16.54
CA MET A 1 -6.09 20.58 17.14
C MET A 1 -4.60 20.35 17.28
N SER A 2 -4.13 19.91 18.46
CA SER A 2 -2.71 19.65 18.70
C SER A 2 -2.30 18.30 18.11
N GLU A 3 -1.02 18.16 17.76
CA GLU A 3 -0.41 16.91 17.26
C GLU A 3 -0.60 15.75 18.25
N SER A 4 -0.51 16.04 19.56
CA SER A 4 -0.78 15.07 20.62
C SER A 4 -2.23 14.57 20.67
N ALA A 5 -3.21 15.43 20.37
CA ALA A 5 -4.63 15.04 20.35
C ALA A 5 -4.96 14.18 19.12
N TRP A 6 -4.25 14.42 18.01
CA TRP A 6 -4.29 13.53 16.85
C TRP A 6 -3.69 12.16 17.18
N GLU A 7 -2.51 12.12 17.82
CA GLU A 7 -1.85 10.86 18.21
C GLU A 7 -2.72 10.03 19.17
N GLU A 8 -3.30 10.64 20.20
CA GLU A 8 -4.19 9.96 21.15
C GLU A 8 -5.48 9.43 20.51
N MET A 9 -6.12 10.20 19.61
CA MET A 9 -7.30 9.72 18.87
C MET A 9 -6.94 8.57 17.92
N THR A 10 -5.77 8.60 17.28
CA THR A 10 -5.32 7.53 16.38
C THR A 10 -4.97 6.22 17.10
N CYS A 11 -4.57 6.28 18.37
CA CYS A 11 -4.28 5.10 19.19
C CYS A 11 -5.53 4.40 19.74
N LEU A 12 -6.63 5.13 19.98
CA LEU A 12 -7.86 4.57 20.56
C LEU A 12 -8.78 3.85 19.55
N PHE A 13 -8.59 4.07 18.24
CA PHE A 13 -9.43 3.49 17.18
C PHE A 13 -8.62 3.09 15.93
N ALA A 14 -7.46 2.46 16.10
CA ALA A 14 -6.71 1.95 14.95
C ALA A 14 -7.56 0.89 14.20
N PRO A 15 -7.81 1.06 12.89
CA PRO A 15 -8.56 0.09 12.11
C PRO A 15 -7.84 -1.26 12.08
N SER A 16 -8.61 -2.36 12.03
CA SER A 16 -8.01 -3.70 11.81
C SER A 16 -7.31 -3.76 10.45
N LEU A 17 -6.39 -4.71 10.29
CA LEU A 17 -5.72 -4.94 9.01
C LEU A 17 -6.72 -5.16 7.87
N ASP A 18 -7.78 -5.94 8.11
CA ASP A 18 -8.82 -6.19 7.10
C ASP A 18 -9.58 -4.91 6.72
N ALA A 19 -9.86 -4.04 7.70
CA ALA A 19 -10.48 -2.75 7.44
C ALA A 19 -9.53 -1.84 6.62
N CYS A 20 -8.24 -1.81 6.97
CA CYS A 20 -7.22 -1.13 6.18
C CYS A 20 -7.20 -1.63 4.73
N VAL A 21 -7.13 -2.94 4.52
CA VAL A 21 -7.06 -3.56 3.18
C VAL A 21 -8.31 -3.24 2.37
N SER A 22 -9.49 -3.40 2.95
CA SER A 22 -10.77 -3.14 2.28
C SER A 22 -10.92 -1.67 1.88
N MET A 23 -10.69 -0.74 2.81
CA MET A 23 -10.86 0.69 2.56
C MET A 23 -9.79 1.24 1.61
N LEU A 24 -8.52 0.89 1.80
CA LEU A 24 -7.44 1.28 0.87
C LEU A 24 -7.69 0.69 -0.51
N GLY A 25 -8.08 -0.58 -0.59
CA GLY A 25 -8.42 -1.23 -1.85
C GLY A 25 -9.48 -0.48 -2.64
N LYS A 26 -10.55 -0.04 -1.96
CA LYS A 26 -11.61 0.76 -2.56
C LYS A 26 -11.12 2.12 -3.06
N ILE A 27 -10.35 2.85 -2.25
CA ILE A 27 -9.81 4.18 -2.60
C ILE A 27 -8.85 4.07 -3.78
N LEU A 28 -7.89 3.15 -3.71
CA LEU A 28 -6.90 2.95 -4.76
C LEU A 28 -7.53 2.47 -6.08
N LYS A 29 -8.56 1.62 -6.02
CA LYS A 29 -9.32 1.20 -7.21
C LYS A 29 -10.03 2.39 -7.87
N LYS A 30 -10.64 3.29 -7.08
CA LYS A 30 -11.24 4.52 -7.61
C LYS A 30 -10.19 5.40 -8.30
N MET A 31 -9.06 5.64 -7.65
CA MET A 31 -7.95 6.43 -8.22
C MET A 31 -7.44 5.81 -9.53
N SER A 32 -7.24 4.48 -9.58
CA SER A 32 -6.80 3.76 -10.77
C SER A 32 -7.78 3.87 -11.94
N ASN A 33 -9.08 3.80 -11.67
CA ASN A 33 -10.14 3.97 -12.66
C ASN A 33 -10.40 5.44 -13.04
N LYS A 34 -9.58 6.38 -12.54
CA LYS A 34 -9.76 7.84 -12.71
C LYS A 34 -11.11 8.35 -12.19
N ASN A 35 -11.71 7.62 -11.26
CA ASN A 35 -12.89 8.07 -10.54
C ASN A 35 -12.46 9.03 -9.43
N GLY A 36 -13.24 10.08 -9.19
CA GLY A 36 -13.04 10.95 -8.04
C GLY A 36 -13.16 10.18 -6.72
N ILE A 37 -12.32 10.54 -5.76
CA ILE A 37 -12.46 10.14 -4.36
C ILE A 37 -13.24 11.24 -3.62
N SER A 38 -13.98 10.87 -2.57
CA SER A 38 -14.65 11.87 -1.72
C SER A 38 -13.64 12.60 -0.83
N GLN A 39 -14.03 13.76 -0.30
CA GLN A 39 -13.20 14.51 0.66
C GLN A 39 -12.90 13.68 1.92
N THR A 40 -13.83 12.82 2.35
CA THR A 40 -13.62 11.88 3.45
C THR A 40 -12.56 10.84 3.08
N GLU A 41 -12.66 10.22 1.89
CA GLU A 41 -11.68 9.24 1.41
C GLU A 41 -10.28 9.84 1.29
N GLU A 42 -10.17 11.10 0.84
CA GLU A 42 -8.91 11.83 0.77
C GLU A 42 -8.31 12.09 2.17
N SER A 43 -9.15 12.50 3.12
CA SER A 43 -8.73 12.77 4.50
C SER A 43 -8.30 11.49 5.24
N GLU A 44 -8.93 10.36 4.94
CA GLU A 44 -8.64 9.06 5.57
C GLU A 44 -7.45 8.34 4.94
N PHE A 45 -7.10 8.63 3.69
CA PHE A 45 -6.11 7.87 2.93
C PHE A 45 -4.76 7.74 3.64
N ALA A 46 -4.19 8.86 4.11
CA ALA A 46 -2.90 8.87 4.80
C ALA A 46 -2.94 8.06 6.12
N PHE A 47 -4.04 8.16 6.86
CA PHE A 47 -4.26 7.43 8.11
C PHE A 47 -4.35 5.92 7.86
N LEU A 48 -5.15 5.51 6.86
CA LEU A 48 -5.30 4.10 6.49
C LEU A 48 -3.97 3.50 5.99
N LEU A 49 -3.26 4.22 5.13
CA LEU A 49 -1.97 3.79 4.58
C LEU A 49 -0.93 3.60 5.69
N THR A 50 -0.87 4.55 6.63
CA THR A 50 0.05 4.49 7.77
C THR A 50 -0.25 3.27 8.66
N ASN A 51 -1.52 3.03 8.97
CA ASN A 51 -1.91 1.87 9.78
C ASN A 51 -1.64 0.55 9.05
N TYR A 52 -1.87 0.50 7.75
CA TYR A 52 -1.56 -0.67 6.93
C TYR A 52 -0.06 -1.01 6.95
N ILE A 53 0.80 -0.01 6.72
CA ILE A 53 2.26 -0.19 6.76
C ILE A 53 2.73 -0.63 8.15
N LYS A 54 2.18 -0.03 9.22
CA LYS A 54 2.50 -0.40 10.61
C LYS A 54 2.10 -1.84 10.91
N GLN A 55 0.90 -2.26 10.53
CA GLN A 55 0.36 -3.59 10.85
C GLN A 55 1.01 -4.72 10.07
N THR A 56 1.34 -4.48 8.79
CA THR A 56 2.08 -5.47 7.97
C THR A 56 3.57 -5.53 8.30
N LEU A 57 4.06 -4.64 9.18
CA LEU A 57 5.46 -4.49 9.57
C LEU A 57 6.42 -4.38 8.39
N THR A 58 5.91 -3.98 7.23
CA THR A 58 6.66 -4.13 5.98
C THR A 58 7.94 -3.31 6.02
N PHE A 59 7.86 -2.07 6.53
CA PHE A 59 9.02 -1.20 6.74
C PHE A 59 10.12 -1.82 7.60
N ARG A 60 9.79 -2.66 8.59
CA ARG A 60 10.79 -3.26 9.49
C ARG A 60 11.62 -4.32 8.80
N GLU A 61 10.97 -5.16 8.00
CA GLU A 61 11.68 -6.20 7.24
C GLU A 61 12.67 -5.56 6.25
N TRP A 62 12.32 -4.41 5.68
CA TRP A 62 13.22 -3.72 4.75
C TRP A 62 14.30 -2.90 5.45
N GLN A 63 14.01 -2.25 6.59
CA GLN A 63 15.03 -1.57 7.40
C GLN A 63 16.15 -2.52 7.86
N ARG A 64 15.87 -3.81 8.05
CA ARG A 64 16.90 -4.81 8.37
C ARG A 64 17.88 -5.06 7.22
N ASN A 65 17.49 -4.76 6.00
CA ASN A 65 18.23 -5.05 4.78
C ASN A 65 18.79 -3.79 4.10
N ALA A 66 18.47 -2.61 4.62
CA ALA A 66 18.89 -1.33 4.06
C ALA A 66 19.98 -0.69 4.91
N ASP A 67 20.97 -0.09 4.26
CA ASP A 67 21.96 0.75 4.92
C ASP A 67 21.33 2.07 5.37
N GLY A 68 21.85 2.68 6.44
CA GLY A 68 21.26 3.88 7.05
C GLY A 68 21.14 5.11 6.13
N ASN A 69 21.84 5.11 4.98
CA ASN A 69 21.81 6.19 4.00
C ASN A 69 21.03 5.84 2.71
N GLN A 70 20.41 4.67 2.65
CA GLN A 70 19.66 4.24 1.47
C GLN A 70 18.26 4.83 1.46
N ARG A 71 17.79 5.19 0.26
CA ARG A 71 16.44 5.69 0.03
C ARG A 71 15.58 4.57 -0.51
N LEU A 72 14.55 4.23 0.24
CA LEU A 72 13.62 3.19 -0.13
C LEU A 72 12.34 3.80 -0.70
N HIS A 73 11.84 3.22 -1.79
CA HIS A 73 10.54 3.55 -2.37
C HIS A 73 9.56 2.45 -2.03
N PHE A 74 8.42 2.83 -1.44
CA PHE A 74 7.34 1.93 -1.11
C PHE A 74 6.30 1.91 -2.23
N LEU A 75 5.95 0.72 -2.70
CA LEU A 75 4.95 0.47 -3.73
C LEU A 75 3.90 -0.50 -3.20
N ILE A 76 2.68 -0.38 -3.72
CA ILE A 76 1.60 -1.33 -3.47
C ILE A 76 1.06 -1.81 -4.81
N ASN A 77 1.15 -3.11 -5.04
CA ASN A 77 0.38 -3.78 -6.06
C ASN A 77 -1.03 -4.09 -5.55
N ILE A 78 -2.01 -3.96 -6.42
CA ILE A 78 -3.41 -4.24 -6.12
C ILE A 78 -3.82 -5.41 -6.99
N TYR A 79 -4.06 -6.56 -6.37
CA TYR A 79 -4.60 -7.75 -7.02
C TYR A 79 -6.05 -7.95 -6.56
N GLY A 80 -6.85 -8.60 -7.40
CA GLY A 80 -8.24 -8.92 -7.07
C GLY A 80 -9.14 -7.69 -6.90
N ALA A 81 -9.94 -7.42 -7.92
CA ALA A 81 -11.34 -7.02 -7.76
C ALA A 81 -11.98 -7.11 -9.15
N LYS A 82 -12.23 -8.35 -9.62
CA LYS A 82 -13.21 -8.54 -10.71
C LYS A 82 -14.52 -7.87 -10.29
N GLU A 83 -15.32 -7.49 -11.28
CA GLU A 83 -16.51 -6.63 -11.15
C GLU A 83 -17.53 -7.11 -10.10
N ASP A 84 -17.40 -8.33 -9.59
CA ASP A 84 -18.36 -9.04 -8.74
C ASP A 84 -18.04 -9.05 -7.22
N GLY A 85 -17.18 -8.17 -6.72
CA GLY A 85 -16.97 -8.02 -5.26
C GLY A 85 -16.03 -9.04 -4.62
N GLY A 86 -15.04 -9.55 -5.38
CA GLY A 86 -13.95 -10.35 -4.82
C GLY A 86 -13.07 -9.58 -3.83
N GLU A 87 -12.36 -10.31 -2.96
CA GLU A 87 -11.45 -9.74 -1.96
C GLU A 87 -10.31 -8.96 -2.64
N VAL A 88 -10.07 -7.73 -2.17
CA VAL A 88 -8.91 -6.96 -2.59
C VAL A 88 -7.68 -7.49 -1.87
N VAL A 89 -6.65 -7.78 -2.66
CA VAL A 89 -5.33 -8.13 -2.15
C VAL A 89 -4.39 -6.95 -2.39
N LEU A 90 -3.88 -6.38 -1.31
CA LEU A 90 -2.83 -5.37 -1.36
C LEU A 90 -1.49 -6.06 -1.12
N ARG A 91 -0.57 -5.90 -2.07
CA ARG A 91 0.78 -6.45 -2.00
C ARG A 91 1.79 -5.32 -1.86
N PRO A 92 2.26 -5.01 -0.64
CA PRO A 92 3.25 -3.97 -0.41
C PRO A 92 4.64 -4.49 -0.74
N PHE A 93 5.48 -3.70 -1.37
CA PHE A 93 6.90 -4.00 -1.57
C PHE A 93 7.74 -2.74 -1.58
N ILE A 94 9.05 -2.89 -1.36
CA ILE A 94 10.00 -1.78 -1.44
C ILE A 94 11.02 -2.06 -2.54
N VAL A 95 11.46 -0.98 -3.18
CA VAL A 95 12.60 -0.96 -4.09
C VAL A 95 13.62 0.07 -3.61
N ASN A 96 14.89 -0.20 -3.90
CA ASN A 96 16.03 0.64 -3.54
C ASN A 96 16.81 0.99 -4.81
N PRO A 97 16.25 1.86 -5.68
CA PRO A 97 16.95 2.36 -6.84
C PRO A 97 18.08 3.32 -6.43
N ASP A 98 19.08 3.48 -7.29
CA ASP A 98 20.13 4.48 -7.08
C ASP A 98 19.59 5.91 -7.32
N GLU A 99 18.58 6.04 -8.18
CA GLU A 99 17.94 7.30 -8.52
C GLU A 99 17.00 7.82 -7.42
N LEU A 100 16.95 9.15 -7.28
CA LEU A 100 16.11 9.83 -6.28
C LEU A 100 14.61 9.60 -6.48
N MET A 101 14.19 9.47 -7.74
CA MET A 101 12.79 9.43 -8.15
C MET A 101 12.58 8.27 -9.11
N LEU A 102 11.54 7.49 -8.85
CA LEU A 102 11.06 6.49 -9.79
C LEU A 102 10.39 7.17 -10.98
N THR A 103 10.82 6.81 -12.17
CA THR A 103 10.10 7.09 -13.41
C THR A 103 8.90 6.15 -13.54
N PRO A 104 7.91 6.49 -14.39
CA PRO A 104 6.83 5.56 -14.71
C PRO A 104 7.32 4.21 -15.25
N ALA A 105 8.44 4.20 -15.99
CA ALA A 105 9.01 2.97 -16.52
C ALA A 105 9.54 2.06 -15.39
N ASP A 106 10.24 2.64 -14.41
CA ASP A 106 10.77 1.90 -13.26
C ASP A 106 9.64 1.24 -12.46
N VAL A 107 8.53 1.98 -12.24
CA VAL A 107 7.36 1.45 -11.54
C VAL A 107 6.78 0.25 -12.30
N VAL A 108 6.68 0.31 -13.63
CA VAL A 108 6.17 -0.81 -14.45
C VAL A 108 7.11 -2.01 -14.38
N GLU A 109 8.42 -1.78 -14.48
CA GLU A 109 9.42 -2.84 -14.41
C GLU A 109 9.39 -3.57 -13.05
N PHE A 110 9.50 -2.82 -11.96
CA PHE A 110 9.48 -3.39 -10.61
C PHE A 110 8.18 -4.14 -10.32
N ASN A 111 7.04 -3.58 -10.73
CA ASN A 111 5.76 -4.27 -10.60
C ASN A 111 5.74 -5.59 -11.39
N SER A 112 6.27 -5.61 -12.61
CA SER A 112 6.29 -6.80 -13.46
C SER A 112 7.12 -7.93 -12.83
N GLN A 113 8.26 -7.60 -12.24
CA GLN A 113 9.10 -8.57 -11.54
C GLN A 113 8.35 -9.19 -10.34
N VAL A 114 7.71 -8.35 -9.51
CA VAL A 114 6.94 -8.79 -8.34
C VAL A 114 5.73 -9.65 -8.77
N ILE A 115 4.98 -9.20 -9.79
CA ILE A 115 3.84 -9.94 -10.35
C ILE A 115 4.25 -11.34 -10.80
N ASN A 116 5.40 -11.49 -11.47
CA ASN A 116 5.86 -12.79 -11.94
C ASN A 116 6.14 -13.76 -10.78
N VAL A 117 6.74 -13.27 -9.69
CA VAL A 117 6.97 -14.06 -8.47
C VAL A 117 5.65 -14.42 -7.80
N ASP A 118 4.76 -13.44 -7.66
CA ASP A 118 3.48 -13.64 -6.99
C ASP A 118 2.57 -14.58 -7.78
N ARG A 119 2.60 -14.58 -9.13
CA ARG A 119 1.84 -15.55 -9.95
C ARG A 119 2.26 -17.00 -9.71
N GLN A 120 3.53 -17.23 -9.39
CA GLN A 120 4.06 -18.56 -9.11
C GLN A 120 3.74 -19.01 -7.68
N ARG A 121 3.78 -18.07 -6.72
CA ARG A 121 3.63 -18.38 -5.28
C ARG A 121 2.19 -18.29 -4.79
N HIS A 122 1.42 -17.39 -5.37
CA HIS A 122 0.05 -17.03 -5.00
C HIS A 122 -0.86 -16.97 -6.24
N PRO A 123 -0.98 -18.07 -7.02
CA PRO A 123 -1.85 -18.08 -8.19
C PRO A 123 -3.31 -17.73 -7.85
N GLU A 124 -3.74 -17.95 -6.61
CA GLU A 124 -5.06 -17.57 -6.09
C GLU A 124 -5.35 -16.08 -6.11
N TRP A 125 -4.33 -15.21 -6.11
CA TRP A 125 -4.51 -13.75 -6.18
C TRP A 125 -4.87 -13.25 -7.58
N PHE A 126 -4.69 -14.07 -8.62
CA PHE A 126 -4.85 -13.69 -10.03
C PHE A 126 -6.06 -14.32 -10.71
N ARG A 127 -7.02 -14.81 -9.93
CA ARG A 127 -8.21 -15.53 -10.40
C ARG A 127 -9.17 -14.68 -11.22
#